data_AF-A0A3B4Z121-F1
#
_entry.id   AF-A0A3B4Z121-F1
#
_cell.length_a   1.000
_cell.length_b   1.000
_cell.length_c   1.000
_cell.angle_alpha   90.00
_cell.angle_beta   90.00
_cell.angle_gamma   90.00
#
_symmetry.space_group_name_H-M   'P 1'
#
loop_
_entity.id
_entity.type
_entity.pdbx_description
1 polymer ?
#
loop_
_entity_poly.entity_id
_entity_poly.type
_entity_poly.pdbx_seq_one_letter_code
_entity_poly.pdbx_strand_id
1 'polypeptide(L)'
;LGISEELLFATLEELLADQLKTFQWFLASNVLEGFDHIPRARIEDVDRTSTVDLLVNTYGYDGAVTVTVRLKKMVSRFKLIYLCVNLIFK
;
A
#
# COMPACT_ATOMS: atom_id res chain seq x y z
N LEU A 1 -13.79 -15.34 1.82
CA LEU A 1 -13.41 -14.11 1.11
C LEU A 1 -14.70 -13.37 0.80
N GLY A 2 -15.01 -12.34 1.59
CA GLY A 2 -16.17 -11.49 1.32
C GLY A 2 -15.88 -10.60 0.10
N ILE A 3 -16.92 -10.13 -0.59
CA ILE A 3 -16.86 -9.16 -1.72
C ILE A 3 -15.89 -7.98 -1.42
N SER A 4 -15.75 -7.66 -0.13
CA SER A 4 -14.83 -6.70 0.46
C SER A 4 -13.34 -6.95 0.18
N GLU A 5 -12.85 -8.17 0.41
CA GLU A 5 -11.42 -8.50 0.27
C GLU A 5 -10.99 -8.60 -1.19
N GLU A 6 -11.91 -9.04 -2.06
CA GLU A 6 -11.70 -9.12 -3.51
C GLU A 6 -11.41 -7.73 -4.10
N LEU A 7 -12.09 -6.68 -3.62
CA LEU A 7 -11.85 -5.32 -4.08
C LEU A 7 -10.48 -4.79 -3.67
N LEU A 8 -10.04 -5.09 -2.44
CA LEU A 8 -8.70 -4.75 -1.97
C LEU A 8 -7.65 -5.49 -2.80
N PHE A 9 -7.86 -6.78 -3.04
CA PHE A 9 -6.96 -7.60 -3.86
C PHE A 9 -6.85 -7.07 -5.29
N ALA A 10 -7.98 -6.85 -5.97
CA ALA A 10 -8.00 -6.29 -7.33
C ALA A 10 -7.29 -4.92 -7.39
N THR A 11 -7.43 -4.12 -6.34
CA THR A 11 -6.75 -2.83 -6.22
C THR A 11 -5.23 -2.95 -6.12
N LEU A 12 -4.71 -4.00 -5.45
CA LEU A 12 -3.28 -4.30 -5.35
C LEU A 12 -2.73 -5.03 -6.59
N GLU A 13 -3.56 -5.77 -7.31
CA GLU A 13 -3.21 -6.40 -8.60
C GLU A 13 -2.83 -5.36 -9.67
N GLU A 14 -3.47 -4.19 -9.65
CA GLU A 14 -3.11 -3.08 -10.55
C GLU A 14 -1.74 -2.45 -10.26
N LEU A 15 -1.13 -2.73 -9.10
CA LEU A 15 0.18 -2.20 -8.74
C LEU A 15 1.29 -3.05 -9.38
N LEU A 16 2.22 -2.39 -10.07
CA LEU A 16 3.49 -3.01 -10.46
C LEU A 16 4.27 -3.45 -9.22
N ALA A 17 5.25 -4.35 -9.38
CA ALA A 17 5.99 -4.92 -8.25
C ALA A 17 6.74 -3.86 -7.41
N ASP A 18 7.31 -2.84 -8.05
CA ASP A 18 7.96 -1.70 -7.38
C ASP A 18 6.96 -0.80 -6.65
N GLN A 19 5.78 -0.60 -7.23
CA GLN A 19 4.67 0.13 -6.61
C GLN A 19 4.13 -0.61 -5.39
N LEU A 20 4.01 -1.94 -5.46
CA LEU A 20 3.61 -2.77 -4.33
C LEU A 20 4.65 -2.71 -3.20
N LYS A 21 5.95 -2.80 -3.51
CA LYS A 21 7.02 -2.63 -2.51
C LYS A 21 6.94 -1.26 -1.83
N THR A 22 6.69 -0.21 -2.61
CA THR A 22 6.52 1.16 -2.06
C THR A 22 5.27 1.25 -1.18
N PHE A 23 4.18 0.62 -1.58
CA PHE A 23 2.94 0.54 -0.81
C PHE A 23 3.17 -0.17 0.54
N GLN A 24 3.81 -1.33 0.54
CA GLN A 24 4.15 -2.10 1.74
C GLN A 24 5.13 -1.33 2.65
N TRP A 25 6.08 -0.60 2.06
CA TRP A 25 6.97 0.29 2.82
C TRP A 25 6.19 1.37 3.57
N PHE A 26 5.18 1.98 2.94
CA PHE A 26 4.35 2.97 3.62
C PHE A 26 3.55 2.36 4.77
N LEU A 27 3.01 1.15 4.61
CA LEU A 27 2.35 0.42 5.71
C LEU A 27 3.29 0.16 6.89
N ALA A 28 4.58 -0.06 6.62
CA ALA A 28 5.60 -0.23 7.65
C ALA A 28 6.13 1.07 8.26
N SER A 29 5.66 2.22 7.79
CA SER A 29 6.15 3.55 8.17
C SER A 29 5.12 4.32 9.00
N ASN A 30 5.57 5.36 9.70
CA ASN A 30 4.71 6.21 10.54
C ASN A 30 4.02 7.36 9.79
N VAL A 31 3.92 7.30 8.45
CA VAL A 31 3.35 8.40 7.63
C VAL A 31 1.82 8.42 7.60
N LEU A 32 1.18 7.34 8.02
CA LEU A 32 -0.27 7.19 8.05
C LEU A 32 -0.83 7.75 9.36
N GLU A 33 -0.96 9.07 9.44
CA GLU A 33 -1.56 9.72 10.61
C GLU A 33 -2.95 9.15 10.91
N GLY A 34 -3.16 8.73 12.16
CA GLY A 34 -4.40 8.10 12.64
C GLY A 34 -4.47 6.58 12.49
N PHE A 35 -3.42 5.93 11.95
CA PHE A 35 -3.35 4.48 11.81
C PHE A 35 -2.03 3.93 12.35
N ASP A 36 -2.10 2.79 13.04
CA ASP A 36 -0.90 2.07 13.48
C ASP A 36 -0.10 1.56 12.28
N HIS A 37 1.22 1.54 12.38
CA HIS A 37 2.06 0.95 11.36
C HIS A 37 2.09 -0.58 11.51
N ILE A 38 2.22 -1.30 10.40
CA ILE A 38 2.42 -2.74 10.41
C ILE A 38 3.92 -3.00 10.63
N PRO A 39 4.33 -3.79 11.64
CA PRO A 39 5.74 -4.07 11.87
C PRO A 39 6.44 -4.61 10.62
N ARG A 40 7.63 -4.09 10.30
CA ARG A 40 8.37 -4.47 9.07
C ARG A 40 8.53 -5.99 8.93
N ALA A 41 8.85 -6.67 10.04
CA ALA A 41 8.99 -8.13 10.09
C ALA A 41 7.73 -8.91 9.65
N ARG A 42 6.55 -8.27 9.61
CA ARG A 42 5.29 -8.90 9.17
C ARG A 42 4.96 -8.61 7.71
N ILE A 43 5.55 -7.59 7.10
CA ILE A 43 5.12 -7.09 5.78
C ILE A 43 6.23 -7.00 4.74
N GLU A 44 7.47 -7.23 5.13
CA GLU A 44 8.58 -7.38 4.20
C GLU A 44 8.44 -8.68 3.38
N ASP A 45 8.58 -8.56 2.06
CA ASP A 45 8.53 -9.66 1.07
C ASP A 45 7.25 -10.53 1.06
N VAL A 46 6.16 -10.06 1.67
CA VAL A 46 4.86 -10.75 1.56
C VAL A 46 4.19 -10.48 0.21
N ASP A 47 3.38 -11.44 -0.25
CA ASP A 47 2.62 -11.29 -1.50
C ASP A 47 1.38 -10.39 -1.34
N ARG A 48 0.66 -10.17 -2.45
CA ARG A 48 -0.53 -9.30 -2.48
C ARG A 48 -1.66 -9.83 -1.61
N THR A 49 -1.92 -11.13 -1.65
CA THR A 49 -2.96 -11.78 -0.83
C THR A 49 -2.66 -11.61 0.66
N SER A 50 -1.42 -11.87 1.07
CA SER A 50 -0.97 -11.68 2.45
C SER A 50 -1.02 -10.20 2.86
N THR A 51 -0.78 -9.28 1.92
CA THR A 51 -0.95 -7.83 2.15
C THR A 51 -2.41 -7.48 2.42
N VAL A 52 -3.37 -8.05 1.71
CA VAL A 52 -4.81 -7.87 1.97
C VAL A 52 -5.16 -8.39 3.36
N ASP A 53 -4.71 -9.59 3.71
CA ASP A 53 -4.94 -10.17 5.03
C ASP A 53 -4.38 -9.27 6.13
N LEU A 54 -3.17 -8.74 5.95
CA LEU A 54 -2.55 -7.83 6.92
C LEU A 54 -3.33 -6.52 7.06
N LEU A 55 -3.84 -5.95 5.96
CA LEU A 55 -4.66 -4.74 5.99
C LEU A 55 -5.95 -4.97 6.78
N VAL A 56 -6.69 -6.04 6.48
CA VAL A 56 -7.98 -6.33 7.12
C VAL A 56 -7.77 -6.70 8.59
N ASN A 57 -6.77 -7.52 8.90
CA ASN A 57 -6.48 -7.93 10.28
C ASN A 57 -6.00 -6.77 11.16
N THR A 58 -5.32 -5.78 10.59
CA THR A 58 -4.77 -4.65 11.37
C THR A 58 -5.79 -3.53 11.54
N TYR A 59 -6.55 -3.21 10.49
CA TYR A 59 -7.37 -2.00 10.47
C TYR A 59 -8.88 -2.27 10.46
N GLY A 60 -9.30 -3.53 10.41
CA GLY A 60 -10.65 -3.90 10.02
C GLY A 60 -10.93 -3.54 8.56
N TYR A 61 -12.11 -3.90 8.06
CA TYR A 61 -12.43 -3.70 6.65
C TYR A 61 -12.48 -2.22 6.24
N ASP A 62 -13.22 -1.39 6.98
CA ASP A 62 -13.37 0.04 6.65
C ASP A 62 -12.04 0.79 6.75
N GLY A 63 -11.22 0.43 7.75
CA GLY A 63 -9.86 0.95 7.90
C GLY A 63 -8.95 0.51 6.75
N ALA A 64 -9.01 -0.77 6.35
CA ALA A 64 -8.24 -1.31 5.23
C ALA A 64 -8.55 -0.58 3.91
N VAL A 65 -9.82 -0.31 3.62
CA VAL A 65 -10.25 0.48 2.44
C VAL A 65 -9.69 1.90 2.53
N THR A 66 -9.85 2.55 3.68
CA THR A 66 -9.37 3.93 3.90
C THR A 66 -7.86 4.05 3.70
N VAL A 67 -7.08 3.16 4.31
CA VAL A 67 -5.62 3.10 4.18
C VAL A 67 -5.21 2.83 2.74
N THR A 68 -5.84 1.86 2.07
CA THR A 68 -5.51 1.50 0.68
C THR A 68 -5.71 2.67 -0.29
N VAL A 69 -6.82 3.40 -0.16
CA VAL A 69 -7.10 4.61 -0.97
C VAL A 69 -6.04 5.69 -0.73
N ARG A 70 -5.66 5.92 0.53
CA ARG A 70 -4.63 6.92 0.89
C ARG A 70 -3.28 6.54 0.30
N LEU A 71 -2.88 5.27 0.44
CA LEU A 71 -1.58 4.79 -0.03
C LEU A 71 -1.47 4.73 -1.56
N LYS A 72 -2.52 4.35 -2.30
CA LYS A 72 -2.49 4.42 -3.77
C LYS A 72 -2.20 5.84 -4.26
N LYS A 73 -2.78 6.86 -3.61
CA LYS A 73 -2.49 8.27 -3.94
C LYS A 73 -1.02 8.62 -3.65
N MET A 74 -0.45 8.11 -2.56
CA MET A 74 0.96 8.35 -2.21
C MET A 74 1.92 7.67 -3.20
N VAL A 75 1.67 6.41 -3.55
CA VAL A 75 2.46 5.67 -4.56
C VAL A 75 2.41 6.36 -5.92
N SER A 76 1.22 6.79 -6.37
CA SER A 76 1.08 7.54 -7.63
C SER A 76 1.84 8.87 -7.61
N ARG A 77 1.81 9.61 -6.49
CA ARG A 77 2.59 10.84 -6.33
C ARG A 77 4.10 10.58 -6.33
N PHE A 78 4.56 9.54 -5.66
CA PHE A 78 5.97 9.18 -5.63
C PHE A 78 6.49 8.85 -7.04
N LYS A 79 5.71 8.11 -7.84
CA LYS A 79 6.02 7.86 -9.26
C LYS A 79 6.16 9.16 -10.06
N LEU A 80 5.25 10.11 -9.87
CA LEU A 80 5.34 11.42 -10.52
C LEU A 80 6.59 12.20 -10.11
N ILE A 81 6.93 12.24 -8.81
CA ILE A 81 8.13 12.91 -8.32
C ILE A 81 9.39 12.26 -8.93
N TYR A 82 9.45 10.93 -8.95
CA TYR A 82 10.57 10.19 -9.53
C TYR A 82 10.73 10.51 -11.02
N LEU A 83 9.64 10.57 -11.79
CA LEU A 83 9.65 11.00 -13.19
C LEU A 83 10.13 12.45 -13.33
N CYS A 84 9.60 13.37 -12.52
CA CYS A 84 10.00 14.78 -12.56
C CYS A 84 11.49 14.97 -12.25
N VAL A 85 12.02 14.31 -11.21
CA VAL A 85 13.45 14.35 -10.87
C VAL A 85 14.29 13.80 -12.02
N ASN A 86 13.92 12.65 -12.59
CA ASN A 86 14.68 12.08 -13.71
C ASN A 86 14.61 12.91 -15.01
N LEU A 87 13.58 13.74 -15.19
CA LEU A 87 13.46 14.64 -16.34
C LEU A 87 14.16 15.99 -16.13
N ILE A 88 14.29 16.46 -14.88
CA ILE A 88 14.95 17.74 -14.57
C ILE A 88 16.49 17.59 -14.47
N PHE A 89 16.98 16.41 -14.07
CA PHE A 89 18.42 16.14 -13.91
C PHE A 89 19.06 15.37 -15.09
N LYS A 90 18.42 15.38 -16.26
CA LYS A 90 18.96 14.85 -17.52
C LYS A 90 19.25 15.95 -18.53
#